data_AF-A0A9P4R796-F1
#
_entry.id   AF-A0A9P4R796-F1
#
_cell.length_a   1.000
_cell.length_b   1.000
_cell.length_c   1.000
_cell.angle_alpha   90.00
_cell.angle_beta   90.00
_cell.angle_gamma   90.00
#
_symmetry.space_group_name_H-M   'P 1'
#
loop_
_entity.id
_entity.type
_entity.pdbx_description
1 polymer ?
#
loop_
_entity_poly.entity_id
_entity_poly.type
_entity_poly.pdbx_seq_one_letter_code
_entity_poly.pdbx_strand_id
1 'polypeptide(L)'
;MSTLLHLLPGFSLSLSTLRKMKQPSPEASDMPPDPPPEGSFRCCQCDIVNDVYFSTGKNPLGIVSCQCHHVACEACFLFGRIANFAPITEPLLVPVSEADLKQIPFGIVCSDCGMSWRAEGVRCLKKKPSLLAPPQRPPSENGSLKKSKSMTFASSSTKKTKAPEATSENAHIKAVTIRFYGKKCICGEVSNSQTMGFKILETAKDEPAFKKIKPYKAPERFTTPELLEKGHHSPMIRLWGKEHPNPLRSCPVGPNTIAEEEE
;
A
#
# COMPACT_ATOMS: atom_id res chain seq x y z
N MET A 1 6.11 4.70 -56.94
CA MET A 1 6.44 6.03 -56.38
C MET A 1 7.61 5.83 -55.44
N SER A 2 8.76 6.33 -55.86
CA SER A 2 10.09 6.01 -55.32
C SER A 2 10.57 7.19 -54.48
N THR A 3 10.80 6.99 -53.18
CA THR A 3 11.22 8.06 -52.27
C THR A 3 12.70 7.93 -51.97
N LEU A 4 13.47 8.90 -52.44
CA LEU A 4 14.90 9.05 -52.24
C LEU A 4 15.27 9.20 -50.75
N LEU A 5 16.17 8.34 -50.28
CA LEU A 5 16.95 8.51 -49.05
C LEU A 5 18.19 9.35 -49.36
N HIS A 6 18.22 10.60 -48.89
CA HIS A 6 19.42 11.41 -48.88
C HIS A 6 20.31 11.03 -47.68
N LEU A 7 21.44 10.40 -47.99
CA LEU A 7 22.59 10.23 -47.10
C LEU A 7 23.37 11.55 -47.04
N LEU A 8 23.54 12.11 -45.84
CA LEU A 8 24.50 13.19 -45.57
C LEU A 8 25.78 12.61 -44.97
N PRO A 9 26.97 12.97 -45.48
CA PRO A 9 28.24 12.52 -44.93
C PRO A 9 28.84 13.54 -43.94
N GLY A 10 29.55 13.03 -42.93
CA GLY A 10 30.78 13.64 -42.45
C GLY A 10 30.65 14.77 -41.42
N PHE A 11 30.49 14.40 -40.14
CA PHE A 11 31.04 15.19 -39.03
C PHE A 11 31.98 14.31 -38.21
N SER A 12 33.26 14.36 -38.56
CA SER A 12 34.37 13.83 -37.75
C SER A 12 34.72 14.86 -36.70
N LEU A 13 34.08 14.80 -35.53
CA LEU A 13 34.49 15.58 -34.36
C LEU A 13 35.63 14.85 -33.65
N SER A 14 36.82 15.46 -33.72
CA SER A 14 38.03 15.07 -33.01
C SER A 14 37.80 15.01 -31.49
N LEU A 15 38.09 13.85 -30.89
CA LEU A 15 37.76 13.49 -29.51
C LEU A 15 38.90 13.74 -28.51
N SER A 16 39.80 14.67 -28.82
CA SER A 16 41.02 14.89 -28.05
C SER A 16 41.14 16.35 -27.65
N THR A 17 40.39 16.78 -26.62
CA THR A 17 40.78 17.72 -25.55
C THR A 17 39.58 17.88 -24.59
N LEU A 18 39.16 16.78 -23.95
CA LEU A 18 38.22 16.88 -22.82
C LEU A 18 39.06 17.19 -21.57
N ARG A 19 39.28 18.49 -21.34
CA ARG A 19 39.93 19.00 -20.13
C ARG A 19 39.18 18.44 -18.93
N LYS A 20 39.92 17.74 -18.08
CA LYS A 20 39.52 17.20 -16.78
C LYS A 20 39.17 18.37 -15.85
N MET A 21 38.00 18.98 -16.06
CA MET A 21 37.40 19.88 -15.09
C MET A 21 37.05 19.01 -13.88
N LYS A 22 37.90 19.12 -12.86
CA LYS A 22 37.66 18.57 -11.52
C LYS A 22 36.38 19.25 -11.03
N GLN A 23 35.23 18.61 -11.26
CA GLN A 23 33.99 19.05 -10.65
C GLN A 23 34.26 19.16 -9.14
N PRO A 24 34.05 20.33 -8.52
CA PRO A 24 34.12 20.42 -7.07
C PRO A 24 33.13 19.37 -6.55
N SER A 25 33.66 18.43 -5.76
CA SER A 25 32.85 17.45 -5.04
C SER A 25 31.73 18.25 -4.38
N PRO A 26 30.45 17.98 -4.68
CA PRO A 26 29.36 18.70 -4.06
C PRO A 26 29.57 18.58 -2.56
N GLU A 27 29.87 19.70 -1.92
CA GLU A 27 29.96 19.82 -0.48
C GLU A 27 28.69 19.19 0.05
N ALA A 28 28.85 18.16 0.88
CA ALA A 28 27.75 17.37 1.40
C ALA A 28 26.76 18.35 2.03
N SER A 29 25.71 18.67 1.29
CA SER A 29 24.67 19.58 1.75
C SER A 29 24.10 18.95 3.00
N ASP A 30 24.16 19.65 4.13
CA ASP A 30 23.54 19.31 5.40
C ASP A 30 22.01 19.23 5.21
N MET A 31 21.56 18.18 4.54
CA MET A 31 20.15 17.87 4.44
C MET A 31 19.71 17.34 5.81
N PRO A 32 18.60 17.85 6.36
CA PRO A 32 18.04 17.30 7.58
C PRO A 32 17.77 15.81 7.37
N PRO A 33 18.01 14.97 8.40
CA PRO A 33 17.76 13.54 8.31
C PRO A 33 16.30 13.29 7.95
N ASP A 34 16.07 12.32 7.06
CA ASP A 34 14.71 11.94 6.66
C ASP A 34 13.89 11.52 7.90
N PRO A 35 12.58 11.86 7.94
CA PRO A 35 11.71 11.45 9.03
C PRO A 35 11.64 9.90 9.10
N PRO A 36 11.41 9.33 10.30
CA PRO A 36 11.25 7.88 10.42
C PRO A 36 9.98 7.43 9.66
N PRO A 37 9.99 6.23 9.06
CA PRO A 37 8.83 5.72 8.34
C PRO A 37 7.65 5.47 9.28
N GLU A 38 6.45 5.90 8.90
CA GLU A 38 5.23 5.71 9.70
C GLU A 38 4.62 4.32 9.56
N GLY A 39 4.96 3.60 8.51
CA GLY A 39 4.55 2.22 8.28
C GLY A 39 5.53 1.48 7.38
N SER A 40 5.28 0.20 7.16
CA SER A 40 6.02 -0.60 6.20
C SER A 40 5.15 -1.72 5.64
N PHE A 41 5.57 -2.32 4.53
CA PHE A 41 4.94 -3.53 4.02
C PHE A 41 5.96 -4.59 3.60
N ARG A 42 5.67 -5.85 3.93
CA ARG A 42 6.43 -7.02 3.47
C ARG A 42 5.77 -7.60 2.23
N CYS A 43 6.54 -7.66 1.16
CA CYS A 43 6.10 -8.23 -0.11
C CYS A 43 5.88 -9.74 0.02
N CYS A 44 4.74 -10.26 -0.43
CA CYS A 44 4.45 -11.69 -0.38
C CYS A 44 5.22 -12.54 -1.42
N GLN A 45 5.87 -11.92 -2.41
CA GLN A 45 6.62 -12.63 -3.44
C GLN A 45 8.11 -12.80 -3.10
N CYS A 46 8.72 -11.81 -2.46
CA CYS A 46 10.16 -11.80 -2.17
C CYS A 46 10.52 -11.53 -0.70
N ASP A 47 9.52 -11.38 0.17
CA ASP A 47 9.69 -11.13 1.61
C ASP A 47 10.47 -9.87 2.00
N ILE A 48 10.77 -8.98 1.04
CA ILE A 48 11.41 -7.69 1.31
C ILE A 48 10.42 -6.76 2.00
N VAL A 49 10.87 -6.15 3.10
CA VAL A 49 10.17 -5.08 3.81
C VAL A 49 10.49 -3.75 3.14
N ASN A 50 9.46 -2.99 2.79
CA ASN A 50 9.57 -1.68 2.17
C ASN A 50 8.94 -0.65 3.09
N ASP A 51 9.63 0.45 3.32
CA ASP A 51 9.16 1.54 4.17
C ASP A 51 8.06 2.34 3.47
N VAL A 52 7.10 2.82 4.25
CA VAL A 52 5.97 3.62 3.78
C VAL A 52 5.92 4.93 4.56
N TYR A 53 5.98 6.03 3.81
CA TYR A 53 5.91 7.39 4.35
C TYR A 53 4.54 7.98 4.10
N PHE A 54 3.98 8.67 5.10
CA PHE A 54 2.66 9.26 4.98
C PHE A 54 2.70 10.65 4.39
N SER A 55 1.86 10.87 3.39
CA SER A 55 1.62 12.19 2.83
C SER A 55 0.20 12.68 3.12
N THR A 56 0.08 14.00 3.22
CA THR A 56 -1.23 14.65 3.24
C THR A 56 -1.82 14.67 1.82
N GLY A 57 -3.15 14.58 1.71
CA GLY A 57 -3.85 14.65 0.43
C GLY A 57 -4.47 13.32 -0.03
N LYS A 58 -4.61 13.17 -1.36
CA LYS A 58 -5.40 12.08 -1.98
C LYS A 58 -4.68 10.73 -2.00
N ASN A 59 -3.35 10.72 -1.99
CA ASN A 59 -2.51 9.54 -2.19
C ASN A 59 -1.63 9.30 -0.96
N PRO A 60 -2.21 8.86 0.17
CA PRO A 60 -1.58 9.01 1.48
C PRO A 60 -0.35 8.14 1.69
N LEU A 61 -0.20 7.05 0.91
CA LEU A 61 0.96 6.15 0.97
C LEU A 61 1.89 6.31 -0.24
N GLY A 62 1.57 7.21 -1.19
CA GLY A 62 2.28 7.29 -2.47
C GLY A 62 2.13 6.02 -3.31
N ILE A 63 3.22 5.56 -3.93
CA ILE A 63 3.32 4.33 -4.72
C ILE A 63 3.80 3.19 -3.81
N VAL A 64 3.00 2.13 -3.71
CA VAL A 64 3.25 0.96 -2.85
C VAL A 64 3.65 -0.23 -3.72
N SER A 65 4.90 -0.24 -4.16
CA SER A 65 5.49 -1.30 -5.00
C SER A 65 6.83 -1.77 -4.44
N CYS A 66 7.08 -3.06 -4.50
CA CYS A 66 8.34 -3.66 -4.07
C CYS A 66 9.40 -3.57 -5.18
N GLN A 67 10.68 -3.70 -4.81
CA GLN A 67 11.81 -3.77 -5.76
C GLN A 67 11.72 -4.94 -6.75
N CYS A 68 10.97 -6.00 -6.43
CA CYS A 68 10.68 -7.09 -7.37
C CYS A 68 9.58 -6.75 -8.38
N HIS A 69 9.18 -5.47 -8.49
CA HIS A 69 8.05 -4.97 -9.28
C HIS A 69 6.67 -5.49 -8.86
N HIS A 70 6.57 -6.20 -7.74
CA HIS A 70 5.29 -6.59 -7.17
C HIS A 70 4.58 -5.38 -6.55
N VAL A 71 3.41 -5.06 -7.06
CA VAL A 71 2.49 -4.09 -6.47
C VAL A 71 1.87 -4.69 -5.21
N ALA A 72 1.76 -3.90 -4.13
CA ALA A 72 1.16 -4.40 -2.90
C ALA A 72 -0.26 -4.95 -3.14
N CYS A 73 -0.48 -6.18 -2.69
CA CYS A 73 -1.73 -6.92 -2.84
C CYS A 73 -2.23 -7.40 -1.46
N GLU A 74 -3.39 -8.04 -1.42
CA GLU A 74 -4.01 -8.53 -0.17
C GLU A 74 -3.16 -9.55 0.59
N ALA A 75 -2.25 -10.26 -0.10
CA ALA A 75 -1.32 -11.20 0.51
C ALA A 75 -0.07 -10.53 1.11
N CYS A 76 0.19 -9.26 0.80
CA CYS A 76 1.27 -8.50 1.44
C CYS A 76 0.90 -8.17 2.89
N PHE A 77 1.90 -8.17 3.77
CA PHE A 77 1.71 -7.82 5.18
C PHE A 77 2.01 -6.34 5.39
N LEU A 78 1.06 -5.58 5.91
CA LEU A 78 1.24 -4.19 6.34
C LEU A 78 1.60 -4.12 7.84
N PHE A 79 2.49 -3.20 8.20
CA PHE A 79 2.95 -2.96 9.56
C PHE A 79 2.91 -1.46 9.92
N GLY A 80 3.01 -1.19 11.22
CA GLY A 80 3.03 0.17 11.77
C GLY A 80 1.63 0.79 11.74
N ARG A 81 1.54 2.04 11.27
CA ARG A 81 0.28 2.78 11.25
C ARG A 81 -0.64 2.42 10.08
N ILE A 82 -0.44 1.28 9.44
CA ILE A 82 -1.27 0.82 8.32
C ILE A 82 -1.67 -0.63 8.56
N ALA A 83 -2.94 -0.94 8.33
CA ALA A 83 -3.47 -2.29 8.39
C ALA A 83 -4.24 -2.64 7.12
N ASN A 84 -4.21 -3.92 6.72
CA ASN A 84 -5.04 -4.43 5.64
C ASN A 84 -6.52 -4.27 6.02
N PHE A 85 -7.34 -3.86 5.06
CA PHE A 85 -8.76 -3.67 5.26
C PHE A 85 -9.54 -4.11 4.01
N ALA A 86 -10.35 -5.16 4.16
CA ALA A 86 -11.24 -5.64 3.10
C ALA A 86 -12.71 -5.41 3.52
N PRO A 87 -13.46 -4.52 2.84
CA PRO A 87 -14.87 -4.32 3.15
C PRO A 87 -15.69 -5.57 2.79
N ILE A 88 -16.53 -6.06 3.71
CA ILE A 88 -17.43 -7.20 3.45
C ILE A 88 -18.55 -6.79 2.48
N THR A 89 -19.08 -5.58 2.64
CA THR A 89 -20.18 -5.03 1.84
C THR A 89 -19.95 -3.56 1.54
N GLU A 90 -20.15 -3.14 0.30
CA GLU A 90 -20.11 -1.74 -0.11
C GLU A 90 -21.50 -1.15 -0.40
N PRO A 91 -21.73 0.14 -0.06
CA PRO A 91 -20.80 1.07 0.57
C PRO A 91 -20.72 0.90 2.10
N LEU A 92 -19.57 1.22 2.70
CA LEU A 92 -19.30 0.99 4.13
C LEU A 92 -19.58 2.25 4.97
N LEU A 93 -20.26 2.10 6.10
CA LEU A 93 -20.50 3.20 7.03
C LEU A 93 -19.39 3.29 8.08
N VAL A 94 -18.63 4.38 8.07
CA VAL A 94 -17.47 4.58 8.95
C VAL A 94 -17.70 5.77 9.89
N PRO A 95 -17.43 5.65 11.20
CA PRO A 95 -17.43 6.79 12.10
C PRO A 95 -16.23 7.68 11.80
N VAL A 96 -16.47 8.98 11.63
CA VAL A 96 -15.43 9.98 11.40
C VAL A 96 -15.65 11.11 12.40
N SER A 97 -14.57 11.59 13.03
CA SER A 97 -14.64 12.78 13.89
C SER A 97 -14.92 14.01 13.01
N GLU A 98 -15.51 15.06 13.59
CA GLU A 98 -15.77 16.29 12.82
C GLU A 98 -14.49 17.01 12.37
N ALA A 99 -13.42 16.91 13.16
CA ALA A 99 -12.10 17.41 12.79
C ALA A 99 -11.48 16.63 11.63
N ASP A 100 -11.74 15.31 11.58
CA ASP A 100 -11.14 14.38 10.63
C ASP A 100 -12.00 14.14 9.37
N LEU A 101 -13.12 14.86 9.23
CA LEU A 101 -13.90 14.84 7.98
C LEU A 101 -13.05 15.18 6.74
N LYS A 102 -11.92 15.87 6.95
CA LYS A 102 -10.97 16.19 5.88
C LYS A 102 -10.12 14.99 5.45
N GLN A 103 -9.94 13.97 6.31
CA GLN A 103 -9.02 12.87 6.06
C GLN A 103 -9.66 11.54 6.45
N ILE A 104 -10.40 10.93 5.52
CA ILE A 104 -10.88 9.56 5.66
C ILE A 104 -9.65 8.64 5.81
N PRO A 105 -9.51 7.86 6.89
CA PRO A 105 -8.33 7.02 7.16
C PRO A 105 -8.36 5.70 6.38
N PHE A 106 -9.23 5.58 5.39
CA PHE A 106 -9.39 4.37 4.58
C PHE A 106 -8.98 4.68 3.15
N GLY A 107 -8.46 3.68 2.45
CA GLY A 107 -8.07 3.81 1.06
C GLY A 107 -7.86 2.49 0.35
N ILE A 108 -7.42 2.59 -0.89
CA ILE A 108 -7.09 1.48 -1.78
C ILE A 108 -5.72 1.67 -2.41
N VAL A 109 -5.05 0.58 -2.79
CA VAL A 109 -3.86 0.60 -3.63
C VAL A 109 -4.24 0.11 -5.03
N CYS A 110 -3.97 0.89 -6.06
CA CYS A 110 -4.20 0.48 -7.44
C CYS A 110 -3.40 -0.80 -7.74
N SER A 111 -4.07 -1.85 -8.23
CA SER A 111 -3.45 -3.15 -8.52
C SER A 111 -2.43 -3.11 -9.67
N ASP A 112 -2.55 -2.13 -10.56
CA ASP A 112 -1.69 -1.99 -11.75
C ASP A 112 -0.44 -1.14 -11.46
N CYS A 113 -0.62 0.10 -10.98
CA CYS A 113 0.48 1.05 -10.79
C CYS A 113 0.96 1.22 -9.34
N GLY A 114 0.29 0.59 -8.37
CA GLY A 114 0.61 0.70 -6.95
C GLY A 114 0.31 2.05 -6.30
N MET A 115 -0.26 3.01 -7.03
CA MET A 115 -0.66 4.29 -6.46
C MET A 115 -1.79 4.11 -5.43
N SER A 116 -1.57 4.58 -4.21
CA SER A 116 -2.57 4.59 -3.15
C SER A 116 -3.58 5.73 -3.33
N TRP A 117 -4.83 5.52 -2.92
CA TRP A 117 -5.90 6.52 -2.96
C TRP A 117 -6.75 6.45 -1.70
N ARG A 118 -7.10 7.61 -1.12
CA ARG A 118 -8.13 7.66 -0.09
C ARG A 118 -9.49 7.25 -0.63
N ALA A 119 -10.26 6.55 0.18
CA ALA A 119 -11.66 6.22 -0.09
C ALA A 119 -12.49 7.51 -0.17
N GLU A 120 -13.51 7.52 -1.00
CA GLU A 120 -14.37 8.69 -1.22
C GLU A 120 -15.66 8.55 -0.40
N GLY A 121 -16.03 9.65 0.28
CA GLY A 121 -17.33 9.75 0.94
C GLY A 121 -18.43 9.93 -0.10
N VAL A 122 -19.34 8.96 -0.21
CA VAL A 122 -20.43 8.99 -1.20
C VAL A 122 -21.61 9.82 -0.69
N ARG A 123 -21.92 9.74 0.61
CA ARG A 123 -22.96 10.55 1.28
C ARG A 123 -22.67 10.71 2.76
N CYS A 124 -22.79 11.94 3.27
CA CYS A 124 -22.83 12.21 4.71
C CYS A 124 -24.27 12.03 5.19
N LEU A 125 -24.57 10.95 5.92
CA LEU A 125 -25.86 10.82 6.57
C LEU A 125 -25.87 11.78 7.77
N LYS A 126 -26.74 12.79 7.74
CA LYS A 126 -26.87 13.78 8.84
C LYS A 126 -27.33 13.16 10.16
N LYS A 127 -27.84 11.93 10.16
CA LYS A 127 -28.23 11.17 11.34
C LYS A 127 -27.73 9.73 11.20
N LYS A 128 -27.04 9.20 12.22
CA LYS A 128 -26.74 7.76 12.30
C LYS A 128 -28.09 7.03 12.28
N PRO A 129 -28.35 6.13 11.32
CA PRO A 129 -29.46 5.21 11.48
C PRO A 129 -29.20 4.43 12.77
N SER A 130 -30.11 4.53 13.73
CA SER A 130 -30.01 3.78 14.98
C SER A 130 -29.90 2.30 14.62
N LEU A 131 -28.82 1.64 15.04
CA LEU A 131 -28.64 0.19 14.84
C LEU A 131 -29.73 -0.62 15.58
N LEU A 132 -30.51 0.03 16.45
CA LEU A 132 -31.66 -0.54 17.16
C LEU A 132 -32.99 -0.26 16.45
N ALA A 133 -33.00 0.44 15.30
CA ALA A 133 -34.23 0.63 14.56
C ALA A 133 -34.68 -0.74 14.00
N PRO A 134 -35.89 -1.21 14.33
CA PRO A 134 -36.40 -2.47 13.80
C PRO A 134 -36.41 -2.40 12.26
N PRO A 135 -36.07 -3.50 11.58
CA PRO A 135 -36.00 -3.53 10.12
C PRO A 135 -37.33 -3.04 9.55
N GLN A 136 -37.29 -1.92 8.82
CA GLN A 136 -38.47 -1.47 8.09
C GLN A 136 -38.76 -2.51 7.02
N ARG A 137 -39.82 -3.28 7.24
CA ARG A 137 -40.31 -4.26 6.27
C ARG A 137 -40.56 -3.52 4.95
N PRO A 138 -40.03 -4.03 3.83
CA PRO A 138 -40.33 -3.42 2.53
C PRO A 138 -41.86 -3.36 2.35
N PRO A 139 -42.38 -2.29 1.74
CA PRO A 139 -43.80 -2.21 1.44
C PRO A 139 -44.16 -3.40 0.56
N SER A 140 -44.95 -4.32 1.11
CA SER A 140 -45.50 -5.44 0.37
C SER A 140 -46.48 -4.88 -0.65
N GLU A 141 -46.04 -4.80 -1.90
CA GLU A 141 -46.94 -4.66 -3.04
C GLU A 141 -47.67 -6.00 -3.19
N ASN A 142 -48.96 -6.00 -2.85
CA ASN A 142 -49.93 -7.08 -3.02
C ASN A 142 -49.80 -8.28 -2.04
N GLY A 143 -50.54 -8.21 -0.93
CA GLY A 143 -50.76 -9.40 -0.08
C GLY A 143 -51.60 -9.15 1.16
N SER A 144 -52.90 -9.41 1.04
CA SER A 144 -53.95 -9.49 2.08
C SER A 144 -53.51 -9.65 3.54
N LEU A 145 -54.04 -8.77 4.39
CA LEU A 145 -53.96 -8.77 5.85
C LEU A 145 -54.48 -10.08 6.47
N LYS A 146 -53.58 -10.92 6.99
CA LYS A 146 -53.92 -11.86 8.07
C LYS A 146 -53.52 -11.26 9.41
N LYS A 147 -54.55 -10.95 10.21
CA LYS A 147 -54.46 -10.57 11.62
C LYS A 147 -53.89 -11.75 12.44
N SER A 148 -52.58 -11.80 12.66
CA SER A 148 -52.00 -12.62 13.73
C SER A 148 -51.86 -11.76 14.99
N LYS A 149 -52.87 -11.88 15.87
CA LYS A 149 -52.74 -11.50 17.27
C LYS A 149 -51.73 -12.45 17.91
N SER A 150 -50.48 -12.04 18.09
CA SER A 150 -49.57 -12.71 19.03
C SER A 150 -49.36 -11.81 20.23
N MET A 151 -49.62 -12.39 21.38
CA MET A 151 -49.75 -11.76 22.68
C MET A 151 -48.51 -10.97 23.13
N THR A 152 -48.84 -9.89 23.83
CA THR A 152 -48.09 -9.23 24.89
C THR A 152 -47.16 -10.17 25.67
N PHE A 153 -45.86 -9.85 25.70
CA PHE A 153 -45.02 -10.13 26.87
C PHE A 153 -44.73 -8.83 27.60
N ALA A 154 -45.20 -8.80 28.84
CA ALA A 154 -45.03 -7.73 29.79
C ALA A 154 -43.55 -7.58 30.17
N SER A 155 -43.16 -6.31 30.21
CA SER A 155 -42.04 -5.69 30.88
C SER A 155 -41.46 -6.46 32.08
N SER A 156 -40.23 -6.95 31.96
CA SER A 156 -39.32 -7.05 33.09
C SER A 156 -38.40 -5.84 33.07
N SER A 157 -38.74 -4.87 33.93
CA SER A 157 -37.94 -3.70 34.26
C SER A 157 -36.57 -4.12 34.80
N THR A 158 -35.60 -4.32 33.90
CA THR A 158 -34.19 -4.38 34.30
C THR A 158 -33.76 -2.97 34.62
N LYS A 159 -33.46 -2.74 35.91
CA LYS A 159 -32.79 -1.56 36.45
C LYS A 159 -31.82 -1.00 35.41
N LYS A 160 -32.17 0.19 34.93
CA LYS A 160 -31.34 1.08 34.15
C LYS A 160 -30.06 1.33 34.96
N THR A 161 -29.05 0.49 34.78
CA THR A 161 -27.69 0.78 35.19
C THR A 161 -27.36 2.07 34.48
N LYS A 162 -27.25 3.15 35.25
CA LYS A 162 -26.70 4.43 34.81
C LYS A 162 -25.35 4.09 34.19
N ALA A 163 -25.29 4.05 32.86
CA ALA A 163 -24.01 4.01 32.16
C ALA A 163 -23.19 5.17 32.73
N PRO A 164 -21.89 4.95 33.00
CA PRO A 164 -21.03 6.00 33.54
C PRO A 164 -21.23 7.24 32.67
N GLU A 165 -21.57 8.36 33.33
CA GLU A 165 -21.68 9.68 32.72
C GLU A 165 -20.35 9.94 32.01
N ALA A 166 -20.32 9.65 30.71
CA ALA A 166 -19.27 10.06 29.81
C ALA A 166 -19.28 11.58 29.86
N THR A 167 -18.29 12.12 30.56
CA THR A 167 -17.95 13.53 30.61
C THR A 167 -18.03 14.11 29.21
N SER A 168 -18.75 15.22 29.11
CA SER A 168 -19.28 15.84 27.91
C SER A 168 -18.22 16.47 26.99
N GLU A 169 -17.32 15.65 26.46
CA GLU A 169 -16.60 15.92 25.21
C GLU A 169 -17.21 15.06 24.10
N ASN A 170 -18.53 15.17 23.93
CA ASN A 170 -19.24 14.52 22.83
C ASN A 170 -18.95 15.30 21.53
N ALA A 171 -17.71 15.21 21.04
CA ALA A 171 -17.38 15.56 19.68
C ALA A 171 -18.38 14.86 18.76
N HIS A 172 -19.07 15.62 17.92
CA HIS A 172 -20.15 15.12 17.07
C HIS A 172 -19.61 14.05 16.11
N ILE A 173 -19.69 12.76 16.49
CA ILE A 173 -19.26 11.64 15.65
C ILE A 173 -20.24 11.54 14.47
N LYS A 174 -19.83 12.07 13.32
CA LYS A 174 -20.57 11.92 12.07
C LYS A 174 -20.22 10.57 11.46
N ALA A 175 -21.18 9.98 10.75
CA ALA A 175 -20.92 8.77 9.98
C ALA A 175 -20.86 9.14 8.50
N VAL A 176 -19.79 8.70 7.83
CA VAL A 176 -19.61 8.87 6.38
C VAL A 176 -19.75 7.51 5.73
N THR A 177 -20.52 7.45 4.65
CA THR A 177 -20.59 6.25 3.82
C THR A 177 -19.47 6.32 2.79
N ILE A 178 -18.54 5.38 2.81
CA ILE A 178 -17.38 5.34 1.91
C ILE A 178 -17.50 4.21 0.89
N ARG A 179 -16.83 4.38 -0.26
CA ARG A 179 -16.74 3.38 -1.33
C ARG A 179 -15.29 3.19 -1.74
N PHE A 180 -14.88 1.94 -1.92
CA PHE A 180 -13.54 1.55 -2.38
C PHE A 180 -13.57 1.14 -3.86
N TYR A 181 -14.65 0.53 -4.35
CA TYR A 181 -14.76 0.09 -5.75
C TYR A 181 -15.26 1.17 -6.72
N GLY A 182 -14.93 1.00 -7.99
CA GLY A 182 -15.33 1.90 -9.08
C GLY A 182 -14.55 3.21 -9.13
N LYS A 183 -13.43 3.31 -8.41
CA LYS A 183 -12.56 4.49 -8.43
C LYS A 183 -11.54 4.34 -9.56
N LYS A 184 -11.49 5.34 -10.45
CA LYS A 184 -10.54 5.37 -11.57
C LYS A 184 -9.19 5.93 -11.12
N CYS A 185 -8.14 5.14 -11.29
CA CYS A 185 -6.76 5.55 -11.06
C CYS A 185 -6.24 6.45 -12.19
N ILE A 186 -5.15 7.19 -11.95
CA ILE A 186 -4.47 8.00 -12.97
C ILE A 186 -3.93 7.13 -14.12
N CYS A 187 -3.55 5.87 -13.87
CA CYS A 187 -3.13 4.94 -14.93
C CYS A 187 -4.29 4.44 -15.80
N GLY A 188 -5.54 4.72 -15.41
CA GLY A 188 -6.75 4.31 -16.13
C GLY A 188 -7.48 3.11 -15.51
N GLU A 189 -6.79 2.31 -14.69
CA GLU A 189 -7.37 1.14 -14.01
C GLU A 189 -8.49 1.54 -13.05
N VAL A 190 -9.54 0.72 -12.96
CA VAL A 190 -10.70 0.97 -12.11
C VAL A 190 -10.72 -0.04 -10.98
N SER A 191 -10.80 0.44 -9.74
CA SER A 191 -10.80 -0.44 -8.57
C SER A 191 -11.99 -1.39 -8.54
N ASN A 192 -11.72 -2.63 -8.14
CA ASN A 192 -12.67 -3.74 -8.07
C ASN A 192 -12.52 -4.50 -6.74
N SER A 193 -13.22 -5.62 -6.59
CA SER A 193 -13.22 -6.42 -5.37
C SER A 193 -11.87 -7.06 -4.99
N GLN A 194 -10.91 -7.10 -5.91
CA GLN A 194 -9.55 -7.62 -5.68
C GLN A 194 -8.55 -6.51 -5.40
N THR A 195 -8.98 -5.25 -5.41
CA THR A 195 -8.11 -4.11 -5.12
C THR A 195 -7.84 -4.07 -3.63
N MET A 196 -6.56 -4.13 -3.27
CA MET A 196 -6.11 -4.09 -1.87
C MET A 196 -6.60 -2.81 -1.17
N GLY A 197 -7.38 -3.00 -0.10
CA GLY A 197 -7.80 -1.91 0.78
C GLY A 197 -6.89 -1.79 2.01
N PHE A 198 -6.75 -0.57 2.52
CA PHE A 198 -5.99 -0.28 3.73
C PHE A 198 -6.73 0.67 4.67
N LYS A 199 -6.36 0.60 5.95
CA LYS A 199 -6.77 1.53 7.00
C LYS A 199 -5.52 2.12 7.67
N ILE A 200 -5.45 3.44 7.74
CA ILE A 200 -4.48 4.18 8.53
C ILE A 200 -4.94 4.19 9.98
N LEU A 201 -4.09 3.73 10.88
CA LEU A 201 -4.33 3.76 12.31
C LEU A 201 -3.89 5.12 12.85
N GLU A 202 -4.79 5.79 13.56
CA GLU A 202 -4.39 6.79 14.53
C GLU A 202 -3.53 6.05 15.55
N THR A 203 -2.29 6.49 15.74
CA THR A 203 -1.42 5.92 16.77
C THR A 203 -2.19 5.95 18.08
N ALA A 204 -2.57 4.78 18.57
CA ALA A 204 -2.82 4.65 19.99
C ALA A 204 -1.51 5.14 20.64
N LYS A 205 -1.63 6.08 21.58
CA LYS A 205 -0.48 6.68 22.27
C LYS A 205 0.46 5.63 22.89
N ASP A 206 0.01 4.38 22.99
CA ASP A 206 0.66 3.26 23.65
C ASP A 206 0.65 2.02 22.74
N GLU A 207 1.42 2.03 21.64
CA GLU A 207 1.76 0.75 20.99
C GLU A 207 2.77 0.00 21.86
N PRO A 208 2.53 -1.29 22.20
CA PRO A 208 3.50 -2.08 22.93
C PRO A 208 4.76 -2.19 22.07
N ALA A 209 5.92 -1.85 22.64
CA ALA A 209 7.20 -1.84 21.96
C ALA A 209 7.46 -3.18 21.25
N PHE A 210 7.16 -3.25 19.96
CA PHE A 210 7.47 -4.41 19.16
C PHE A 210 8.99 -4.58 19.16
N LYS A 211 9.43 -5.79 19.51
CA LYS A 211 10.84 -6.17 19.48
C LYS A 211 11.38 -5.81 18.10
N LYS A 212 12.27 -4.81 18.04
CA LYS A 212 12.91 -4.33 16.81
C LYS A 212 13.33 -5.54 15.99
N ILE A 213 12.60 -5.81 14.90
CA ILE A 213 13.01 -6.80 13.93
C ILE A 213 14.33 -6.27 13.39
N LYS A 214 15.41 -7.05 13.53
CA LYS A 214 16.73 -6.62 13.07
C LYS A 214 16.59 -6.25 11.59
N PRO A 215 17.03 -5.03 11.18
CA PRO A 215 16.94 -4.64 9.79
C PRO A 215 17.59 -5.73 8.94
N TYR A 216 16.90 -6.13 7.86
CA TYR A 216 17.42 -7.13 6.95
C TYR A 216 18.76 -6.63 6.40
N LYS A 217 19.84 -7.23 6.88
CA LYS A 217 21.17 -6.98 6.34
C LYS A 217 21.25 -7.80 5.07
N ALA A 218 21.21 -7.14 3.92
CA ALA A 218 21.35 -7.82 2.63
C ALA A 218 22.59 -8.73 2.71
N PRO A 219 22.47 -10.01 2.33
CA PRO A 219 23.57 -10.95 2.43
C PRO A 219 24.78 -10.37 1.68
N GLU A 220 25.92 -10.38 2.37
CA GLU A 220 27.17 -9.92 1.81
C GLU A 220 27.48 -10.80 0.60
N ARG A 221 27.52 -10.19 -0.59
CA ARG A 221 27.68 -10.92 -1.85
C ARG A 221 29.09 -11.47 -1.94
N PHE A 222 29.30 -12.69 -1.45
CA PHE A 222 30.59 -13.34 -1.56
C PHE A 222 30.77 -13.85 -2.99
N THR A 223 31.65 -13.20 -3.76
CA THR A 223 32.08 -13.71 -5.06
C THR A 223 33.42 -14.41 -4.84
N THR A 224 33.49 -15.72 -5.13
CA THR A 224 34.76 -16.44 -5.05
C THR A 224 35.69 -16.01 -6.18
N PRO A 225 37.03 -16.05 -5.99
CA PRO A 225 37.98 -15.69 -7.04
C PRO A 225 37.80 -16.52 -8.32
N GLU A 226 37.42 -17.79 -8.18
CA GLU A 226 37.10 -18.67 -9.32
C GLU A 226 35.87 -18.18 -10.13
N LEU A 227 34.86 -17.62 -9.46
CA LEU A 227 33.69 -17.04 -10.12
C LEU A 227 34.03 -15.72 -10.83
N LEU A 228 34.92 -14.91 -10.24
CA LEU A 228 35.45 -13.70 -10.90
C LEU A 228 36.19 -14.05 -12.20
N GLU A 229 37.03 -15.09 -12.18
CA GLU A 229 37.72 -15.58 -13.39
C GLU A 229 36.76 -16.11 -14.45
N LYS A 230 35.63 -16.69 -14.04
CA LYS A 230 34.53 -17.13 -14.93
C LYS A 230 33.64 -15.97 -15.45
N GLY A 231 33.97 -14.72 -15.13
CA GLY A 231 33.22 -13.54 -15.60
C GLY A 231 32.00 -13.18 -14.75
N HIS A 232 31.95 -13.60 -13.48
CA HIS A 232 30.93 -13.12 -12.56
C HIS A 232 31.07 -11.59 -12.40
N HIS A 233 29.97 -10.85 -12.64
CA HIS A 233 29.91 -9.38 -12.81
C HIS A 233 30.43 -8.79 -14.12
N SER A 234 31.01 -9.58 -15.05
CA SER A 234 31.32 -9.05 -16.37
C SER A 234 30.03 -8.86 -17.20
N PRO A 235 29.96 -7.84 -18.08
CA PRO A 235 28.82 -7.67 -18.98
C PRO A 235 28.72 -8.80 -20.02
N MET A 236 29.86 -9.44 -20.33
CA MET A 236 30.00 -10.47 -21.34
C MET A 236 30.69 -11.71 -20.73
N ILE A 237 30.05 -12.87 -20.83
CA ILE A 237 30.64 -14.16 -20.45
C ILE A 237 31.14 -14.88 -21.71
N ARG A 238 32.22 -15.64 -21.59
CA ARG A 238 32.78 -16.41 -22.72
C ARG A 238 32.38 -17.88 -22.57
N LEU A 239 31.48 -18.35 -23.44
CA LEU A 239 31.01 -19.74 -23.47
C LEU A 239 31.45 -20.38 -24.79
N TRP A 240 32.13 -21.52 -24.73
CA TRP A 240 32.65 -22.25 -25.89
C TRP A 240 33.43 -21.38 -26.89
N GLY A 241 34.22 -20.43 -26.37
CA GLY A 241 35.05 -19.53 -27.17
C GLY A 241 34.33 -18.33 -27.78
N LYS A 242 32.99 -18.22 -27.65
CA LYS A 242 32.18 -17.07 -28.10
C LYS A 242 31.74 -16.21 -26.92
N GLU A 243 31.55 -14.91 -27.15
CA GLU A 243 31.08 -13.96 -26.13
C GLU A 243 29.56 -13.82 -26.16
N HIS A 244 28.94 -13.85 -24.98
CA HIS A 244 27.49 -13.73 -24.79
C HIS A 244 27.17 -12.72 -23.70
N PRO A 245 26.06 -11.95 -23.81
CA PRO A 245 25.61 -11.08 -22.73
C PRO A 245 25.28 -11.91 -21.48
N ASN A 246 25.72 -11.43 -20.31
CA ASN A 246 25.62 -12.19 -19.06
C ASN A 246 24.18 -12.22 -18.51
N PRO A 247 23.48 -13.38 -18.56
CA PRO A 247 22.08 -13.48 -18.13
C PRO A 247 21.92 -13.33 -16.59
N LEU A 248 23.00 -13.50 -15.83
CA LEU A 248 22.99 -13.36 -14.36
C LEU A 248 22.89 -11.91 -13.88
N ARG A 249 23.02 -10.91 -14.78
CA ARG A 249 22.80 -9.50 -14.42
C ARG A 249 21.32 -9.15 -14.25
N SER A 250 20.42 -9.84 -14.94
CA SER A 250 18.98 -9.56 -14.90
C SER A 250 18.22 -10.37 -13.83
N CYS A 251 18.70 -11.57 -13.48
CA CYS A 251 18.13 -12.41 -12.41
C CYS A 251 19.25 -13.12 -11.64
N PRO A 252 19.78 -12.54 -10.55
CA PRO A 252 20.79 -13.19 -9.75
C PRO A 252 20.20 -14.38 -8.99
N VAL A 253 20.84 -15.55 -9.09
CA VAL A 253 20.51 -16.73 -8.29
C VAL A 253 21.12 -16.54 -6.90
N GLY A 254 20.29 -16.43 -5.86
CA GLY A 254 20.76 -16.36 -4.48
C GLY A 254 21.44 -17.67 -4.06
N PRO A 255 22.38 -17.65 -3.09
CA PRO A 255 22.90 -18.88 -2.52
C PRO A 255 21.72 -19.64 -1.91
N ASN A 256 21.48 -20.87 -2.38
CA ASN A 256 20.56 -21.78 -1.72
C ASN A 256 21.11 -22.00 -0.32
N THR A 257 20.50 -21.36 0.69
CA THR A 257 20.75 -21.67 2.08
C THR A 257 20.21 -23.07 2.33
N ILE A 258 21.02 -24.08 2.04
CA ILE A 258 20.84 -25.41 2.62
C ILE A 258 21.16 -25.19 4.09
N ALA A 259 20.13 -25.09 4.92
CA ALA A 259 20.30 -25.13 6.36
C ALA A 259 20.87 -26.51 6.67
N GLU A 260 22.18 -26.57 6.92
CA GLU A 260 22.78 -27.69 7.62
C GLU A 260 22.22 -27.62 9.05
N GLU A 261 21.21 -28.44 9.33
CA GLU A 261 20.82 -28.80 10.68
C GLU A 261 22.00 -29.57 11.28
N GLU A 262 22.84 -28.88 12.08
CA GLU A 262 23.78 -29.53 12.98
C GLU A 262 22.99 -30.18 14.13
N GLU A 263 23.12 -31.50 14.24
CA GLU A 263 22.62 -32.36 15.32
C GLU A 263 23.54 -32.32 16.55
#